data_AF-A0A957HE37-F1
#
_entry.id   AF-A0A957HE37-F1
#
_cell.length_a   1.000
_cell.length_b   1.000
_cell.length_c   1.000
_cell.angle_alpha   90.00
_cell.angle_beta   90.00
_cell.angle_gamma   90.00
#
_symmetry.space_group_name_H-M   'P 1'
#
loop_
_entity.id
_entity.type
_entity.pdbx_description
1 polymer ?
#
loop_
_entity_poly.entity_id
_entity_poly.type
_entity_poly.pdbx_seq_one_letter_code
_entity_poly.pdbx_strand_id
1 'polypeptide(L)'
;MQTGGDLLWRVNNEYRKRLAQAQTFLDLLEQMVLAGSGGQHQHTLHAIHYVREQIEVLVEEHRDWRRDYYYESPETKRMVQQNRSVNRALSRFSRMHTQHESRLHDLYLILNEVVRPHPDVTRVPSGDLWEMSQFALYDLIEFNDYLAQYTQAG
;
A
#
# COMPACT_ATOMS: atom_id res chain seq x y z
N MET A 1 13.76 -2.46 -24.80
CA MET A 1 13.10 -1.14 -24.68
C MET A 1 11.69 -1.32 -24.13
N GLN A 2 11.54 -1.08 -22.83
CA GLN A 2 10.24 -1.02 -22.18
C GLN A 2 9.49 0.23 -22.66
N THR A 3 8.22 0.11 -23.01
CA THR A 3 7.42 1.27 -23.42
C THR A 3 6.88 2.02 -22.20
N GLY A 4 6.53 3.29 -22.36
CA GLY A 4 5.86 4.06 -21.30
C GLY A 4 4.54 3.42 -20.86
N GLY A 5 3.84 2.73 -21.76
CA GLY A 5 2.62 1.98 -21.46
C GLY A 5 2.89 0.79 -20.52
N ASP A 6 3.97 0.05 -20.75
CA ASP A 6 4.36 -1.09 -19.89
C ASP A 6 4.69 -0.62 -18.47
N LEU A 7 5.40 0.50 -18.35
CA LEU A 7 5.71 1.12 -17.06
C LEU A 7 4.42 1.55 -16.34
N LEU A 8 3.50 2.24 -17.04
CA LEU A 8 2.23 2.68 -16.46
C LEU A 8 1.37 1.50 -15.98
N TRP A 9 1.29 0.43 -16.77
CA TRP A 9 0.59 -0.79 -16.37
C TRP A 9 1.19 -1.41 -15.11
N ARG A 10 2.52 -1.48 -15.03
CA ARG A 10 3.24 -2.04 -13.89
C ARG A 10 3.04 -1.21 -12.63
N VAL A 11 3.19 0.11 -12.72
CA VAL A 11 2.95 1.06 -11.62
C VAL A 11 1.57 0.83 -11.02
N ASN A 12 0.53 0.83 -11.86
CA ASN A 12 -0.84 0.60 -11.41
C ASN A 12 -1.04 -0.76 -10.72
N ASN A 13 -0.54 -1.85 -11.32
CA ASN A 13 -0.82 -3.19 -10.81
C ASN A 13 -0.05 -3.52 -9.55
N GLU A 14 1.25 -3.21 -9.51
CA GLU A 14 2.10 -3.55 -8.37
C GLU A 14 1.74 -2.70 -7.16
N TYR A 15 1.49 -1.40 -7.36
CA TYR A 15 1.08 -0.54 -6.26
C TYR A 15 -0.26 -0.96 -5.68
N ARG A 16 -1.25 -1.24 -6.54
CA ARG A 16 -2.55 -1.78 -6.11
C ARG A 16 -2.40 -3.09 -5.33
N LYS A 17 -1.55 -4.00 -5.80
CA LYS A 17 -1.32 -5.29 -5.15
C LYS A 17 -0.75 -5.10 -3.74
N ARG A 18 0.26 -4.24 -3.59
CA ARG A 18 0.87 -3.95 -2.28
C ARG A 18 -0.09 -3.25 -1.32
N LEU A 19 -0.89 -2.30 -1.83
CA LEU A 19 -1.94 -1.66 -1.02
C LEU A 19 -2.97 -2.67 -0.51
N ALA A 20 -3.46 -3.54 -1.38
CA ALA A 20 -4.42 -4.59 -0.99
C ALA A 20 -3.82 -5.59 0.01
N GLN A 21 -2.53 -5.91 -0.13
CA GLN A 21 -1.82 -6.78 0.79
C GLN A 21 -1.66 -6.14 2.17
N ALA A 22 -1.23 -4.88 2.24
CA ALA A 22 -1.12 -4.14 3.49
C ALA A 22 -2.47 -4.05 4.20
N GLN A 23 -3.54 -3.71 3.48
CA GLN A 23 -4.90 -3.68 4.02
C GLN A 23 -5.32 -5.04 4.58
N THR A 24 -5.14 -6.12 3.80
CA THR A 24 -5.50 -7.48 4.24
C THR A 24 -4.77 -7.89 5.51
N PHE A 25 -3.47 -7.61 5.61
CA PHE A 25 -2.68 -7.96 6.80
C PHE A 25 -3.09 -7.14 8.03
N LEU A 26 -3.37 -5.84 7.86
CA LEU A 26 -3.84 -4.99 8.95
C LEU A 26 -5.23 -5.39 9.44
N ASP A 27 -6.16 -5.71 8.53
CA ASP A 27 -7.50 -6.20 8.86
C ASP A 27 -7.44 -7.47 9.70
N LEU A 28 -6.63 -8.44 9.26
CA LEU A 28 -6.46 -9.70 9.98
C LEU A 28 -5.73 -9.50 11.32
N LEU A 29 -4.71 -8.65 11.35
CA LEU A 29 -3.97 -8.35 12.57
C LEU A 29 -4.88 -7.75 13.63
N GLU A 30 -5.70 -6.77 13.25
CA GLU A 30 -6.67 -6.16 14.16
C GLU A 30 -7.64 -7.21 14.73
N GLN A 31 -8.20 -8.07 13.87
CA GLN A 31 -9.11 -9.14 14.29
C GLN A 31 -8.46 -10.11 15.28
N MET A 32 -7.21 -10.52 15.03
CA MET A 32 -6.49 -11.43 15.92
C MET A 32 -6.19 -10.79 17.28
N VAL A 33 -5.75 -9.53 17.29
CA VAL A 33 -5.48 -8.81 18.54
C VAL A 33 -6.79 -8.57 19.30
N LEU A 34 -7.90 -8.24 18.62
CA LEU A 34 -9.21 -8.09 19.24
C LEU A 34 -9.66 -9.40 19.91
N ALA A 35 -9.50 -10.53 19.23
CA ALA A 35 -9.91 -11.83 19.73
C ALA A 35 -9.02 -12.36 20.88
N GLY A 36 -7.71 -12.13 20.81
CA GLY A 36 -6.73 -12.70 21.75
C GLY A 36 -6.43 -11.85 22.98
N SER A 37 -6.74 -10.54 22.97
CA SER A 37 -6.23 -9.61 23.99
C SER A 37 -7.07 -9.49 25.27
N GLY A 38 -8.32 -9.95 25.29
CA GLY A 38 -9.21 -9.78 26.44
C GLY A 38 -9.33 -8.32 26.94
N GLY A 39 -9.04 -7.33 26.08
CA GLY A 39 -9.01 -5.90 26.43
C GLY A 39 -7.68 -5.35 26.93
N GLN A 40 -6.60 -6.13 27.03
CA GLN A 40 -5.29 -5.68 27.55
C GLN A 40 -4.48 -4.84 26.54
N HIS A 41 -4.84 -4.85 25.26
CA HIS A 41 -4.10 -4.20 24.17
C HIS A 41 -4.85 -3.02 23.55
N GLN A 42 -5.65 -2.26 24.33
CA GLN A 42 -6.45 -1.15 23.79
C GLN A 42 -5.62 -0.10 23.03
N HIS A 43 -4.43 0.25 23.52
CA HIS A 43 -3.57 1.22 22.85
C HIS A 43 -3.03 0.67 21.51
N THR A 44 -2.56 -0.58 21.50
CA THR A 44 -2.10 -1.27 20.29
C THR A 44 -3.24 -1.40 19.27
N LEU A 45 -4.44 -1.75 19.71
CA LEU A 45 -5.62 -1.85 18.87
C LEU A 45 -5.99 -0.51 18.24
N HIS A 46 -5.96 0.58 19.02
CA HIS A 46 -6.22 1.91 18.49
C HIS A 46 -5.19 2.32 17.42
N ALA A 47 -3.91 1.98 17.62
CA ALA A 47 -2.87 2.22 16.63
C ALA A 47 -3.05 1.38 15.36
N ILE A 48 -3.34 0.08 15.47
CA ILE A 48 -3.63 -0.78 14.32
C ILE A 48 -4.84 -0.23 13.56
N HIS A 49 -5.91 0.12 14.27
CA HIS A 49 -7.13 0.68 13.70
C HIS A 49 -6.84 1.95 12.91
N TYR A 50 -6.13 2.91 13.51
CA TYR A 50 -5.72 4.13 12.84
C TYR A 50 -4.91 3.85 11.57
N VAL A 51 -3.91 2.96 11.65
CA VAL A 51 -3.07 2.61 10.50
C VAL A 51 -3.89 1.97 9.37
N ARG A 52 -4.83 1.09 9.71
CA ARG A 52 -5.78 0.48 8.76
C ARG A 52 -6.62 1.53 8.05
N GLU A 53 -7.25 2.45 8.80
CA GLU A 53 -8.05 3.54 8.22
C GLU A 53 -7.20 4.42 7.28
N GLN A 54 -5.94 4.70 7.65
CA GLN A 54 -5.05 5.48 6.79
C GLN A 54 -4.68 4.73 5.50
N ILE A 55 -4.49 3.42 5.55
CA ILE A 55 -4.29 2.61 4.33
C ILE A 55 -5.54 2.60 3.44
N GLU A 56 -6.74 2.55 4.01
CA GLU A 56 -7.99 2.68 3.24
C GLU A 56 -8.05 4.02 2.48
N VAL A 57 -7.61 5.11 3.11
CA VAL A 57 -7.51 6.41 2.43
C VAL A 57 -6.53 6.34 1.25
N LEU A 58 -5.37 5.71 1.40
CA LEU A 58 -4.41 5.54 0.29
C LEU A 58 -4.97 4.69 -0.85
N VAL A 59 -5.79 3.68 -0.52
CA VAL A 59 -6.49 2.84 -1.52
C VAL A 59 -7.47 3.67 -2.34
N GLU A 60 -8.26 4.53 -1.70
CA GLU A 60 -9.20 5.40 -2.40
C GLU A 60 -8.48 6.50 -3.21
N GLU A 61 -7.40 7.10 -2.69
CA GLU A 61 -6.57 8.05 -3.44
C GLU A 61 -5.98 7.41 -4.71
N HIS A 62 -5.50 6.17 -4.62
CA HIS A 62 -5.03 5.43 -5.79
C HIS A 62 -6.17 5.07 -6.75
N ARG A 63 -7.36 4.73 -6.24
CA ARG A 63 -8.55 4.49 -7.06
C ARG A 63 -8.94 5.74 -7.85
N ASP A 64 -8.90 6.89 -7.22
CA ASP A 64 -9.18 8.19 -7.83
C ASP A 64 -8.14 8.53 -8.90
N TRP A 65 -6.85 8.31 -8.62
CA TRP A 65 -5.81 8.44 -9.65
C TRP A 65 -6.09 7.56 -10.88
N ARG A 66 -6.53 6.31 -10.68
CA ARG A 66 -6.86 5.42 -11.80
C ARG A 66 -8.02 5.96 -12.63
N ARG A 67 -9.08 6.39 -11.96
CA ARG A 67 -10.26 6.98 -12.60
C ARG A 67 -9.89 8.19 -13.44
N ASP A 68 -9.05 9.07 -12.91
CA ASP A 68 -8.81 10.40 -13.49
C ASP A 68 -7.66 10.44 -14.51
N TYR A 69 -6.71 9.48 -14.44
CA TYR A 69 -5.50 9.53 -15.26
C TYR A 69 -5.10 8.21 -15.93
N TYR A 70 -5.39 7.06 -15.33
CA TYR A 70 -4.95 5.76 -15.88
C TYR A 70 -5.82 5.31 -17.05
N TYR A 71 -7.13 5.56 -16.99
CA TYR A 71 -8.07 5.15 -18.03
C TYR A 71 -8.33 6.26 -19.06
N GLU A 72 -8.60 5.86 -20.32
CA GLU A 72 -9.08 6.77 -21.37
C GLU A 72 -10.46 7.34 -21.04
N SER A 73 -11.33 6.49 -20.48
CA SER A 73 -12.62 6.84 -19.91
C SER A 73 -12.90 5.90 -18.73
N PRO A 74 -13.53 6.37 -17.64
CA PRO A 74 -13.97 5.53 -16.53
C PRO A 74 -14.88 4.36 -16.96
N GLU A 75 -15.61 4.52 -18.06
CA GLU A 75 -16.59 3.55 -18.57
C GLU A 75 -15.91 2.38 -19.28
N THR A 76 -14.93 2.67 -20.14
CA THR A 76 -14.27 1.65 -20.97
C THR A 76 -13.21 0.89 -20.18
N LYS A 77 -12.68 1.49 -19.10
CA LYS A 77 -11.56 0.96 -18.30
C LYS A 77 -10.34 0.55 -19.14
N ARG A 78 -10.19 1.15 -20.33
CA ARG A 78 -9.02 0.98 -21.18
C ARG A 78 -7.91 1.90 -20.71
N MET A 79 -6.71 1.37 -20.51
CA MET A 79 -5.55 2.16 -20.13
C MET A 79 -5.19 3.13 -21.25
N VAL A 80 -4.83 4.38 -20.89
CA VAL A 80 -4.35 5.37 -21.84
C VAL A 80 -3.15 4.87 -22.64
N GLN A 81 -3.17 5.06 -23.96
CA GLN A 81 -2.10 4.61 -24.86
C GLN A 81 -1.23 5.75 -25.40
N GLN A 82 -1.77 6.97 -25.50
CA GLN A 82 -1.05 8.10 -26.06
C GLN A 82 0.10 8.53 -25.13
N ASN A 83 1.31 8.69 -25.67
CA ASN A 83 2.51 9.05 -24.90
C ASN A 83 2.31 10.25 -23.97
N ARG A 84 1.59 11.30 -24.42
CA ARG A 84 1.28 12.47 -23.57
C ARG A 84 0.43 12.10 -22.35
N SER A 85 -0.60 11.28 -22.54
CA SER A 85 -1.50 10.80 -21.49
C SER A 85 -0.78 9.84 -20.55
N VAL A 86 0.04 8.94 -21.08
CA VAL A 86 0.90 8.03 -20.30
C VAL A 86 1.84 8.82 -19.38
N ASN A 87 2.58 9.79 -19.94
CA ASN A 87 3.49 10.63 -19.16
C ASN A 87 2.77 11.46 -18.10
N ARG A 88 1.57 11.96 -18.43
CA ARG A 88 0.70 12.67 -17.47
C ARG A 88 0.28 11.74 -16.33
N ALA A 89 -0.14 10.52 -16.62
CA ALA A 89 -0.56 9.55 -15.61
C ALA A 89 0.60 9.17 -14.67
N LEU A 90 1.77 8.87 -15.23
CA LEU A 90 2.99 8.58 -14.46
C LEU A 90 3.42 9.76 -13.58
N SER A 91 3.40 10.99 -14.12
CA SER A 91 3.73 12.18 -13.35
C SER A 91 2.74 12.45 -12.22
N ARG A 92 1.45 12.19 -12.44
CA ARG A 92 0.42 12.31 -11.40
C ARG A 92 0.54 11.21 -10.35
N PHE A 93 0.89 10.00 -10.76
CA PHE A 93 1.19 8.90 -9.84
C PHE A 93 2.36 9.26 -8.94
N SER A 94 3.49 9.70 -9.51
CA SER A 94 4.69 10.05 -8.74
C SER A 94 4.38 11.09 -7.67
N ARG A 95 3.63 12.15 -8.00
CA ARG A 95 3.22 13.17 -7.02
C ARG A 95 2.35 12.61 -5.89
N MET A 96 1.38 11.77 -6.23
CA MET A 96 0.53 11.09 -5.25
C MET A 96 1.38 10.16 -4.37
N HIS A 97 2.24 9.33 -4.96
CA HIS A 97 3.08 8.40 -4.22
C HIS A 97 4.05 9.11 -3.28
N THR A 98 4.68 10.23 -3.67
CA THR A 98 5.49 11.05 -2.75
C THR A 98 4.71 11.53 -1.53
N GLN A 99 3.42 11.86 -1.67
CA GLN A 99 2.57 12.22 -0.53
C GLN A 99 2.24 10.99 0.32
N HIS A 100 2.01 9.84 -0.31
CA HIS A 100 1.78 8.58 0.40
C HIS A 100 3.02 8.15 1.17
N GLU A 101 4.22 8.32 0.62
CA GLU A 101 5.50 7.88 1.20
C GLU A 101 5.73 8.48 2.60
N SER A 102 5.54 9.80 2.74
CA SER A 102 5.63 10.46 4.05
C SER A 102 4.61 9.90 5.05
N ARG A 103 3.36 9.71 4.62
CA ARG A 103 2.31 9.14 5.48
C ARG A 103 2.66 7.70 5.87
N LEU A 104 3.11 6.88 4.91
CA LEU A 104 3.49 5.49 5.12
C LEU A 104 4.64 5.36 6.12
N HIS A 105 5.62 6.27 6.07
CA HIS A 105 6.66 6.35 7.09
C HIS A 105 6.07 6.60 8.49
N ASP A 106 5.15 7.55 8.63
CA ASP A 106 4.48 7.82 9.91
C ASP A 106 3.70 6.59 10.40
N LEU A 107 2.95 5.92 9.52
CA LEU A 107 2.21 4.69 9.85
C LEU A 107 3.14 3.55 10.29
N TYR A 108 4.26 3.39 9.58
CA TYR A 108 5.27 2.39 9.91
C TYR A 108 5.88 2.67 11.30
N LEU A 109 6.20 3.92 11.60
CA LEU A 109 6.71 4.33 12.91
C LEU A 109 5.69 4.06 14.02
N ILE A 110 4.42 4.43 13.82
CA ILE A 110 3.34 4.15 14.77
C ILE A 110 3.28 2.66 15.12
N LEU A 111 3.29 1.76 14.12
CA LEU A 111 3.29 0.32 14.38
C LEU A 111 4.58 -0.17 15.06
N ASN A 112 5.72 0.45 14.84
CA ASN A 112 6.98 0.06 15.50
C ASN A 112 7.07 0.53 16.95
N GLU A 113 6.42 1.64 17.29
CA GLU A 113 6.50 2.24 18.63
C GLU A 113 5.48 1.64 19.61
N VAL A 114 4.35 1.13 19.12
CA VAL A 114 3.37 0.48 20.00
C VAL A 114 3.84 -0.87 20.50
N VAL A 115 3.39 -1.23 21.71
CA VAL A 115 3.70 -2.52 22.31
C VAL A 115 3.12 -3.64 21.44
N ARG A 116 4.01 -4.43 20.85
CA ARG A 116 3.69 -5.62 20.07
C ARG A 116 2.94 -6.65 20.96
N PRO A 117 1.81 -7.20 20.51
CA PRO A 117 1.15 -8.33 21.17
C PRO A 117 2.05 -9.56 21.23
N HIS A 118 1.79 -10.50 22.14
CA HIS A 118 2.56 -11.74 22.17
C HIS A 118 2.46 -12.46 20.80
N PRO A 119 3.56 -13.00 20.24
CA PRO A 119 3.55 -13.62 18.91
C PRO A 119 2.50 -14.73 18.75
N ASP A 120 2.17 -15.45 19.83
CA ASP A 120 1.11 -16.47 19.80
C ASP A 120 -0.28 -15.90 19.46
N VAL A 121 -0.50 -14.60 19.68
CA VAL A 121 -1.74 -13.89 19.31
C VAL A 121 -1.75 -13.52 17.83
N THR A 122 -0.59 -13.26 17.22
CA THR A 122 -0.48 -12.74 15.84
C THR A 122 0.00 -13.78 14.84
N ARG A 123 0.21 -15.02 15.28
CA ARG A 123 0.72 -16.10 14.42
C ARG A 123 -0.35 -16.70 13.51
N VAL A 124 0.00 -16.82 12.24
CA VAL A 124 -0.77 -17.50 11.19
C VAL A 124 0.12 -18.56 10.51
N PRO A 125 -0.42 -19.47 9.67
CA PRO A 125 0.38 -20.50 9.01
C PRO A 125 1.54 -19.95 8.17
N SER A 126 1.40 -18.76 7.61
CA SER A 126 2.40 -18.11 6.75
C SER A 126 3.46 -17.30 7.51
N GLY A 127 3.34 -17.13 8.84
CA GLY A 127 4.27 -16.31 9.63
C GLY A 127 3.58 -15.53 10.74
N ASP A 128 4.22 -14.46 11.18
CA ASP A 128 3.66 -13.52 12.15
C ASP A 128 3.03 -12.32 11.43
N LEU A 129 1.72 -12.11 11.62
CA LEU A 129 1.01 -10.99 10.98
C LEU A 129 1.50 -9.62 11.41
N TRP A 130 2.08 -9.48 12.60
CA TRP A 130 2.68 -8.22 13.02
C TRP A 130 3.81 -7.82 12.09
N GLU A 131 4.76 -8.73 11.92
CA GLU A 131 5.93 -8.53 11.06
C GLU A 131 5.52 -8.42 9.59
N MET A 132 4.60 -9.27 9.14
CA MET A 132 4.07 -9.21 7.78
C MET A 132 3.39 -7.86 7.47
N SER A 133 2.67 -7.28 8.44
CA SER A 133 2.07 -5.95 8.26
C SER A 133 3.13 -4.86 8.16
N GLN A 134 4.15 -4.91 9.02
CA GLN A 134 5.28 -3.98 8.96
C GLN A 134 6.03 -4.07 7.63
N PHE A 135 6.30 -5.29 7.14
CA PHE A 135 6.92 -5.50 5.83
C PHE A 135 6.03 -4.99 4.68
N ALA A 136 4.72 -5.19 4.74
CA ALA A 136 3.81 -4.69 3.71
C ALA A 136 3.77 -3.16 3.65
N LEU A 137 3.87 -2.46 4.78
CA LEU A 137 4.04 -1.00 4.81
C LEU A 137 5.39 -0.59 4.23
N TYR A 138 6.46 -1.30 4.59
CA TYR A 138 7.81 -1.03 4.09
C TYR A 138 7.90 -1.21 2.55
N ASP A 139 7.27 -2.26 2.01
CA ASP A 139 7.18 -2.50 0.56
C ASP A 139 6.45 -1.38 -0.20
N LEU A 140 5.54 -0.64 0.46
CA LEU A 140 4.86 0.53 -0.10
C LEU A 140 5.75 1.78 -0.07
N ILE A 141 6.58 1.92 0.97
CA ILE A 141 7.57 2.99 1.09
C ILE A 141 8.62 2.84 -0.01
N GLU A 142 9.24 1.66 -0.13
CA GLU A 142 10.29 1.37 -1.13
C GLU A 142 9.75 1.18 -2.57
N PHE A 143 8.51 1.58 -2.85
CA PHE A 143 7.92 1.38 -4.17
C PHE A 143 8.71 2.09 -5.28
N ASN A 144 9.27 3.27 -5.00
CA ASN A 144 10.10 4.00 -5.97
C ASN A 144 11.41 3.27 -6.28
N ASP A 145 12.06 2.68 -5.28
CA ASP A 145 13.29 1.90 -5.45
C ASP A 145 13.01 0.63 -6.25
N TYR A 146 11.89 -0.03 -5.97
CA TYR A 146 11.39 -1.12 -6.80
C TYR A 146 11.26 -0.67 -8.26
N LEU A 147 10.58 0.44 -8.55
CA LEU A 147 10.44 0.91 -9.93
C LEU A 147 11.77 1.25 -10.59
N ALA A 148 12.72 1.85 -9.86
CA ALA A 148 14.04 2.21 -10.37
C ALA A 148 14.84 1.00 -10.85
N GLN A 149 14.73 -0.14 -10.15
CA GLN A 149 15.38 -1.38 -10.57
C GLN A 149 14.83 -1.90 -11.92
N TYR A 150 13.53 -1.69 -12.19
CA TYR A 150 12.93 -2.10 -13.46
C TYR A 150 13.24 -1.17 -14.62
N THR A 151 13.41 0.13 -14.36
CA THR A 151 13.74 1.10 -15.42
C THR A 151 15.22 1.08 -15.83
N GLN A 152 16.12 0.61 -14.95
CA GLN A 152 17.54 0.45 -15.26
C GLN A 152 17.89 -0.87 -15.98
N ALA A 153 16.98 -1.86 -15.96
CA ALA A 153 17.22 -3.20 -16.49
C ALA A 153 16.71 -3.45 -17.93
N GLY A 154 16.31 -2.41 -18.68
CA GLY A 154 15.65 -2.55 -20.00
C GLY A 154 16.14 -1.59 -21.08
#